data_AF-A0A168DJA5-F1
#
_entry.id   AF-A0A168DJA5-F1
#
_cell.length_a   1.000
_cell.length_b   1.000
_cell.length_c   1.000
_cell.angle_alpha   90.00
_cell.angle_beta   90.00
_cell.angle_gamma   90.00
#
_symmetry.space_group_name_H-M   'P 1'
#
loop_
_entity.id
_entity.type
_entity.pdbx_description
1 polymer ?
#
loop_
_entity_poly.entity_id
_entity_poly.type
_entity_poly.pdbx_seq_one_letter_code
_entity_poly.pdbx_strand_id
1 'polypeptide(L)'
;MRPSLALLSSSSNMARLTLFTRSPCGLCDTAKHTMTLLRNKQEKQLKEGTTTTECGTQSAAKSESSSTTSSIPIEKFTYSEINITDPGQQQWRDCYEFDVPVLHVDGKEKQKKLFHRWSEEDVLQAMRDVKE
;
A
#
# COMPACT_ATOMS: atom_id res chain seq x y z
N MET A 1 12.87 31.92 -30.31
CA MET A 1 13.59 31.34 -29.15
C MET A 1 12.56 30.63 -28.28
N ARG A 2 12.63 29.32 -28.15
CA ARG A 2 11.64 28.50 -27.42
C ARG A 2 12.28 28.02 -26.11
N PRO A 3 11.84 28.46 -24.93
CA PRO A 3 12.12 27.70 -23.73
C PRO A 3 11.05 26.59 -23.63
N SER A 4 11.44 25.38 -24.05
CA SER A 4 10.71 24.15 -23.73
C SER A 4 10.83 23.89 -22.23
N LEU A 5 9.85 24.34 -21.44
CA LEU A 5 9.65 23.89 -20.06
C LEU A 5 8.63 22.74 -20.06
N ALA A 6 9.05 21.59 -20.56
CA ALA A 6 8.38 20.31 -20.31
C ALA A 6 9.08 19.65 -19.12
N LEU A 7 8.78 20.08 -17.90
CA LEU A 7 9.18 19.36 -16.68
C LEU A 7 7.97 18.59 -16.14
N LEU A 8 7.89 17.34 -16.58
CA LEU A 8 7.32 16.16 -15.93
C LEU A 8 6.17 16.38 -14.93
N SER A 9 4.94 16.43 -15.44
CA SER A 9 3.73 16.16 -14.66
C SER A 9 3.41 14.64 -14.61
N SER A 10 4.41 13.77 -14.48
CA SER A 10 4.23 12.30 -14.47
C SER A 10 3.95 11.71 -13.08
N SER A 11 4.04 12.51 -12.01
CA SER A 11 3.76 12.06 -10.63
C SER A 11 2.28 12.14 -10.21
N SER A 12 1.40 12.64 -11.09
CA SER A 12 0.05 13.08 -10.70
C SER A 12 -0.99 11.98 -10.49
N ASN A 13 -0.64 10.70 -10.71
CA ASN A 13 -1.59 9.58 -10.63
C ASN A 13 -1.16 8.47 -9.66
N MET A 14 -0.27 8.76 -8.71
CA MET A 14 0.15 7.78 -7.70
C MET A 14 -0.89 7.70 -6.59
N ALA A 15 -1.38 6.49 -6.30
CA ALA A 15 -2.28 6.27 -5.16
C ALA A 15 -1.52 6.43 -3.83
N ARG A 16 -2.18 7.01 -2.84
CA ARG A 16 -1.67 7.15 -1.47
C ARG A 16 -2.50 6.24 -0.56
N LEU A 17 -1.81 5.29 0.06
CA LEU A 17 -2.38 4.34 1.01
C LEU A 17 -2.08 4.80 2.43
N THR A 18 -3.12 5.03 3.23
CA THR A 18 -2.99 5.37 4.65
C THR A 18 -3.69 4.32 5.50
N LEU A 19 -2.91 3.54 6.25
CA LEU A 19 -3.44 2.50 7.13
C LEU A 19 -3.58 3.03 8.56
N PHE A 20 -4.80 3.02 9.06
CA PHE A 20 -5.13 3.37 10.44
C PHE A 20 -5.17 2.09 11.28
N THR A 21 -4.36 2.06 12.33
CA THR A 21 -4.20 0.90 13.23
C THR A 21 -4.26 1.33 14.69
N ARG A 22 -4.42 0.37 15.61
CA ARG A 22 -4.28 0.57 17.06
C ARG A 22 -3.43 -0.54 17.67
N SER A 23 -2.90 -0.32 18.87
CA SER A 23 -2.26 -1.37 19.66
C SER A 23 -2.89 -1.46 21.06
N PRO A 24 -3.23 -2.67 21.56
CA PRO A 24 -3.13 -4.00 20.91
C PRO A 24 -4.32 -4.32 19.97
N CYS A 25 -4.07 -4.96 18.81
CA CYS A 25 -5.11 -5.28 17.82
C CYS A 25 -4.67 -6.40 16.83
N GLY A 26 -5.22 -7.61 16.97
CA GLY A 26 -4.84 -8.75 16.11
C GLY A 26 -5.23 -8.59 14.63
N LEU A 27 -6.35 -7.90 14.33
CA LEU A 27 -6.74 -7.60 12.94
C LEU A 27 -5.75 -6.63 12.27
N CYS A 28 -5.21 -5.69 13.05
CA CYS A 28 -4.28 -4.69 12.57
C CYS A 28 -2.94 -5.30 12.15
N ASP A 29 -2.48 -6.35 12.82
CA ASP A 29 -1.24 -7.06 12.45
C ASP A 29 -1.37 -7.76 11.08
N THR A 30 -2.55 -8.33 10.80
CA THR A 30 -2.85 -8.95 9.49
C THR A 30 -2.84 -7.90 8.39
N ALA A 31 -3.50 -6.76 8.62
CA ALA A 31 -3.52 -5.65 7.67
C ALA A 31 -2.10 -5.11 7.35
N LYS A 32 -1.26 -4.94 8.37
CA LYS A 32 0.15 -4.52 8.20
C LYS A 32 0.94 -5.53 7.36
N HIS A 33 0.72 -6.82 7.59
CA HIS A 33 1.38 -7.88 6.82
C HIS A 33 1.00 -7.78 5.34
N THR A 34 -0.29 -7.66 5.02
CA THR A 34 -0.78 -7.46 3.64
C THR A 34 -0.13 -6.25 2.96
N MET A 35 -0.03 -5.11 3.65
CA MET A 35 0.60 -3.89 3.09
C MET A 35 2.11 -4.08 2.86
N THR A 36 2.78 -4.79 3.76
CA THR A 36 4.21 -5.15 3.61
C THR A 36 4.42 -6.06 2.41
N LEU A 37 3.54 -7.05 2.19
CA LEU A 37 3.58 -7.92 1.03
C LEU A 37 3.43 -7.14 -0.28
N LEU A 38 2.44 -6.23 -0.37
CA LEU A 38 2.23 -5.41 -1.56
C LEU A 38 3.43 -4.51 -1.86
N ARG A 39 4.03 -3.89 -0.85
CA ARG A 39 5.23 -3.07 -1.00
C ARG A 39 6.41 -3.88 -1.54
N ASN A 40 6.67 -5.06 -0.98
CA ASN A 40 7.74 -5.94 -1.45
C ASN A 40 7.49 -6.44 -2.88
N LYS A 41 6.24 -6.77 -3.23
CA LYS A 41 5.88 -7.17 -4.59
C LYS A 41 6.10 -6.01 -5.59
N GLN A 42 5.78 -4.78 -5.21
CA GLN A 42 6.05 -3.58 -6.02
C GLN A 42 7.56 -3.42 -6.30
N GLU A 43 8.41 -3.64 -5.30
CA GLU A 43 9.87 -3.56 -5.47
C GLU A 43 10.43 -4.65 -6.38
N LYS A 44 9.88 -5.87 -6.32
CA LYS A 44 10.29 -6.98 -7.18
C LYS A 44 9.99 -6.69 -8.66
N GLN A 45 8.77 -6.22 -8.97
CA GLN A 45 8.36 -5.84 -10.33
C GLN A 45 9.24 -4.73 -10.92
N LEU A 46 9.79 -3.84 -10.08
CA LEU A 46 10.70 -2.79 -10.54
C LEU A 46 12.13 -3.31 -10.84
N LYS A 47 12.54 -4.41 -10.18
CA LYS A 47 13.90 -4.98 -10.31
C LYS A 47 14.02 -6.02 -11.43
N GLU A 48 12.91 -6.64 -11.85
CA GLU A 48 12.91 -7.58 -12.98
C GLU A 48 13.15 -6.90 -14.35
N GLY A 49 13.26 -5.56 -14.38
CA GLY A 49 13.70 -4.76 -15.53
C GLY A 49 15.19 -4.40 -15.57
N THR A 50 16.04 -4.92 -14.67
CA THR A 50 17.50 -4.74 -14.75
C THR A 50 18.21 -5.98 -14.22
N THR A 51 18.47 -6.93 -15.13
CA THR A 51 19.50 -7.98 -14.97
C THR A 51 20.80 -7.31 -14.52
N THR A 52 21.51 -7.79 -13.50
CA THR A 52 22.32 -9.02 -13.57
C THR A 52 22.91 -9.26 -12.17
N THR A 53 22.87 -10.52 -11.74
CA THR A 53 23.84 -11.23 -10.88
C THR A 53 24.53 -10.44 -9.77
N GLU A 54 24.24 -10.75 -8.50
CA GLU A 54 25.17 -11.54 -7.69
C GLU A 54 24.61 -11.99 -6.33
N CYS A 55 25.17 -13.12 -5.89
CA CYS A 55 24.76 -14.07 -4.88
C CYS A 55 25.28 -13.68 -3.48
N GLY A 56 24.47 -13.82 -2.42
CA GLY A 56 24.97 -13.68 -1.04
C GLY A 56 23.93 -13.65 0.09
N THR A 57 23.45 -14.84 0.48
CA THR A 57 23.18 -15.34 1.85
C THR A 57 22.37 -14.55 2.90
N GLN A 58 21.12 -15.01 3.08
CA GLN A 58 20.38 -15.41 4.33
C GLN A 58 20.26 -14.48 5.55
N SER A 59 19.00 -14.14 5.92
CA SER A 59 18.42 -14.56 7.21
C SER A 59 16.88 -14.52 7.25
N ALA A 60 16.32 -15.46 8.03
CA ALA A 60 14.93 -15.93 8.23
C ALA A 60 13.81 -14.86 8.29
N ALA A 61 12.59 -15.09 7.79
CA ALA A 61 11.70 -16.21 8.15
C ALA A 61 10.81 -16.77 7.01
N LYS A 62 10.69 -18.11 7.05
CA LYS A 62 9.67 -19.06 6.53
C LYS A 62 8.24 -18.45 6.45
N SER A 63 7.36 -18.68 5.49
CA SER A 63 7.05 -19.86 4.62
C SER A 63 6.14 -19.34 3.48
N GLU A 64 6.35 -19.69 2.20
CA GLU A 64 5.53 -20.65 1.42
C GLU A 64 4.01 -20.41 1.56
N SER A 65 3.21 -20.11 0.53
CA SER A 65 3.09 -20.77 -0.77
C SER A 65 2.15 -19.91 -1.64
N SER A 66 2.53 -19.64 -2.89
CA SER A 66 1.92 -20.27 -4.07
C SER A 66 0.80 -19.46 -4.72
N SER A 67 1.19 -18.78 -5.81
CA SER A 67 0.63 -19.06 -7.13
C SER A 67 -0.90 -19.04 -7.25
N THR A 68 -1.50 -17.85 -7.40
CA THR A 68 -2.53 -17.52 -8.42
C THR A 68 -3.19 -16.15 -8.15
N THR A 69 -2.48 -15.04 -8.39
CA THR A 69 -3.16 -13.76 -8.70
C THR A 69 -2.56 -13.24 -10.00
N SER A 70 -2.78 -13.99 -11.06
CA SER A 70 -2.33 -13.68 -12.41
C SER A 70 -2.99 -12.39 -12.91
N SER A 71 -2.15 -11.55 -13.53
CA SER A 71 -2.49 -10.52 -14.52
C SER A 71 -2.72 -9.08 -14.07
N ILE A 72 -2.67 -8.73 -12.78
CA ILE A 72 -2.77 -7.31 -12.37
C ILE A 72 -1.38 -6.75 -12.00
N PRO A 73 -0.80 -5.83 -12.80
CA PRO A 73 0.44 -5.16 -12.44
C PRO A 73 0.20 -4.24 -11.23
N ILE A 74 1.06 -4.36 -10.22
CA ILE A 74 1.03 -3.51 -9.03
C ILE A 74 1.61 -2.16 -9.42
N GLU A 75 0.76 -1.14 -9.46
CA GLU A 75 1.22 0.22 -9.70
C GLU A 75 2.00 0.78 -8.51
N LYS A 76 2.84 1.78 -8.76
CA LYS A 76 3.54 2.48 -7.68
C LYS A 76 2.53 3.21 -6.78
N PHE A 77 2.67 3.02 -5.48
CA PHE A 77 1.92 3.74 -4.46
C PHE A 77 2.81 4.23 -3.32
N THR A 78 2.32 5.24 -2.59
CA THR A 78 2.89 5.65 -1.31
C THR A 78 2.12 4.98 -0.19
N TYR A 79 2.80 4.45 0.82
CA TYR A 79 2.17 3.83 1.98
C TYR A 79 2.64 4.49 3.28
N SER A 80 1.69 4.82 4.15
CA SER A 80 1.90 5.41 5.47
C SER A 80 1.00 4.75 6.51
N GLU A 81 1.50 4.65 7.73
CA GLU A 81 0.80 4.05 8.86
C GLU A 81 0.51 5.11 9.91
N ILE A 82 -0.71 5.13 10.41
CA ILE A 82 -1.14 6.01 11.50
C ILE A 82 -1.65 5.12 12.62
N ASN A 83 -1.01 5.22 13.78
CA ASN A 83 -1.54 4.63 14.98
C ASN A 83 -2.52 5.63 15.62
N ILE A 84 -3.79 5.26 15.67
CA ILE A 84 -4.83 6.14 16.21
C ILE A 84 -4.63 6.39 17.70
N THR A 85 -4.04 5.47 18.46
CA THR A 85 -3.86 5.63 19.91
C THR A 85 -2.79 6.66 20.28
N ASP A 86 -1.97 7.12 19.33
CA ASP A 86 -0.92 8.11 19.59
C ASP A 86 -1.47 9.50 19.96
N PRO A 87 -0.76 10.25 20.82
CA PRO A 87 -1.14 11.62 21.16
C PRO A 87 -1.14 12.50 19.90
N GLY A 88 -2.24 13.24 19.69
CA GLY A 88 -2.44 14.08 18.49
C GLY A 88 -3.37 13.47 17.42
N GLN A 89 -3.68 12.17 17.51
CA GLN A 89 -4.56 11.49 16.55
C GLN A 89 -5.99 11.28 17.07
N GLN A 90 -6.43 12.11 18.03
CA GLN A 90 -7.74 11.96 18.69
C GLN A 90 -8.89 11.91 17.68
N GLN A 91 -8.86 12.80 16.68
CA GLN A 91 -9.83 12.83 15.58
C GLN A 91 -10.03 11.46 14.91
N TRP A 92 -8.96 10.68 14.73
CA TRP A 92 -9.03 9.35 14.11
C TRP A 92 -9.44 8.27 15.10
N ARG A 93 -9.13 8.45 16.40
CA ARG A 93 -9.67 7.56 17.44
C ARG A 93 -11.18 7.69 17.51
N ASP A 94 -11.69 8.90 17.68
CA ASP A 94 -13.13 9.15 17.81
C ASP A 94 -13.90 8.65 16.58
N CYS A 95 -13.30 8.65 15.39
CA CYS A 95 -13.93 8.11 14.18
C CYS A 95 -13.77 6.59 13.96
N TYR A 96 -12.61 6.00 14.27
CA TYR A 96 -12.26 4.64 13.85
C TYR A 96 -11.92 3.68 15.00
N GLU A 97 -12.08 4.11 16.25
CA GLU A 97 -11.80 3.32 17.47
C GLU A 97 -12.31 1.87 17.38
N PHE A 98 -13.54 1.68 16.90
CA PHE A 98 -14.20 0.37 16.88
C PHE A 98 -14.07 -0.36 15.52
N ASP A 99 -13.60 0.33 14.48
CA ASP A 99 -13.60 -0.17 13.10
C ASP A 99 -12.20 -0.42 12.53
N VAL A 100 -11.13 -0.19 13.31
CA VAL A 100 -9.76 -0.50 12.89
C VAL A 100 -9.52 -2.02 12.72
N PRO A 101 -8.74 -2.43 11.70
CA PRO A 101 -7.95 -1.59 10.81
C PRO A 101 -8.82 -0.92 9.72
N VAL A 102 -8.44 0.29 9.31
CA VAL A 102 -9.08 1.02 8.19
C VAL A 102 -8.00 1.45 7.21
N LEU A 103 -8.16 1.14 5.92
CA LEU A 103 -7.24 1.57 4.87
C LEU A 103 -7.91 2.65 4.02
N HIS A 104 -7.31 3.83 3.95
CA HIS A 104 -7.67 4.85 2.96
C HIS A 104 -6.81 4.67 1.72
N VAL A 105 -7.47 4.69 0.56
CA VAL A 105 -6.88 4.64 -0.76
C VAL A 105 -7.25 5.95 -1.44
N ASP A 106 -6.30 6.90 -1.47
CA ASP A 106 -6.50 8.22 -2.04
C ASP A 106 -5.89 8.27 -3.44
N GLY A 107 -6.74 8.49 -4.44
CA GLY A 107 -6.33 8.83 -5.80
C GLY A 107 -6.22 10.35 -5.98
N LYS A 108 -6.18 10.79 -7.24
CA LYS A 108 -6.14 12.22 -7.56
C LYS A 108 -7.48 12.92 -7.29
N GLU A 109 -8.58 12.23 -7.59
CA GLU A 109 -9.94 12.80 -7.52
C GLU A 109 -10.92 11.93 -6.72
N LYS A 110 -10.61 10.64 -6.53
CA LYS A 110 -11.45 9.67 -5.82
C LYS A 110 -10.73 9.16 -4.58
N GLN A 111 -11.52 8.79 -3.57
CA GLN A 111 -11.05 8.11 -2.36
C GLN A 111 -11.88 6.86 -2.12
N LYS A 112 -11.23 5.77 -1.71
CA LYS A 112 -11.89 4.55 -1.24
C LYS A 112 -11.41 4.20 0.16
N LYS A 113 -12.29 3.62 0.96
CA LYS A 113 -12.01 3.19 2.33
C LYS A 113 -12.35 1.72 2.47
N LEU A 114 -11.40 0.92 2.94
CA LEU A 114 -11.60 -0.47 3.30
C LEU A 114 -11.63 -0.56 4.83
N PHE A 115 -12.61 -1.27 5.37
CA PHE A 115 -12.84 -1.40 6.81
C PHE A 115 -12.72 -2.86 7.24
N HIS A 116 -12.32 -3.08 8.49
CA HIS A 116 -12.27 -4.37 9.18
C HIS A 116 -11.30 -5.39 8.58
N ARG A 117 -11.65 -5.95 7.42
CA ARG A 117 -10.92 -7.04 6.76
C ARG A 117 -10.97 -6.86 5.25
N TRP A 118 -9.79 -6.91 4.63
CA TRP A 118 -9.60 -6.87 3.19
C TRP A 118 -8.48 -7.82 2.77
N SER A 119 -8.49 -8.19 1.48
CA SER A 119 -7.45 -9.01 0.86
C SER A 119 -6.47 -8.14 0.06
N GLU A 120 -5.41 -8.75 -0.47
CA GLU A 120 -4.47 -8.05 -1.36
C GLU A 120 -5.18 -7.52 -2.61
N GLU A 121 -6.11 -8.31 -3.14
CA GLU A 121 -6.92 -8.04 -4.31
C GLU A 121 -7.84 -6.83 -4.12
N ASP A 122 -8.49 -6.72 -2.96
CA ASP A 122 -9.36 -5.58 -2.63
C ASP A 122 -8.58 -4.26 -2.67
N VAL A 123 -7.33 -4.28 -2.19
CA VAL A 123 -6.46 -3.10 -2.17
C VAL A 123 -6.05 -2.73 -3.58
N LEU A 124 -5.61 -3.70 -4.38
CA LEU A 124 -5.21 -3.48 -5.77
C LEU A 124 -6.39 -2.98 -6.61
N GLN A 125 -7.58 -3.52 -6.39
CA GLN A 125 -8.79 -3.07 -7.05
C GLN A 125 -9.16 -1.65 -6.63
N ALA A 126 -9.14 -1.35 -5.33
CA ALA A 126 -9.39 0.00 -4.83
C ALA A 126 -8.41 1.03 -5.42
N MET A 127 -7.13 0.69 -5.53
CA MET A 127 -6.12 1.55 -6.17
C MET A 127 -6.42 1.84 -7.64
N ARG A 128 -6.93 0.84 -8.38
CA ARG A 128 -7.36 1.02 -9.77
C ARG A 128 -8.58 1.92 -9.87
N ASP A 129 -9.60 1.67 -9.06
CA ASP A 129 -10.84 2.43 -9.07
C ASP A 129 -10.66 3.91 -8.74
N VAL A 130 -9.68 4.27 -7.89
CA VAL A 130 -9.41 5.68 -7.57
C VAL A 130 -8.57 6.39 -8.64
N LYS A 131 -7.97 5.63 -9.55
CA LYS A 131 -7.17 6.14 -10.66
C LYS A 131 -7.99 6.32 -11.94
N GLU A 132 -9.03 5.53 -12.13
CA GLU A 132 -10.03 5.70 -13.19
C GLU A 132 -10.84 6.99 -13.00
#